data_AF-A0A950V5P8-F1
#
_entry.id   AF-A0A950V5P8-F1
#
_cell.length_a   1.000
_cell.length_b   1.000
_cell.length_c   1.000
_cell.angle_alpha   90.00
_cell.angle_beta   90.00
_cell.angle_gamma   90.00
#
_symmetry.space_group_name_H-M   'P 1'
#
loop_
_entity.id
_entity.type
_entity.pdbx_description
1 polymer ?
#
loop_
_entity_poly.entity_id
_entity_poly.type
_entity_poly.pdbx_seq_one_letter_code
_entity_poly.pdbx_strand_id
1 'polypeptide(L)'
;MGNHDQDQVLRALNDLIATCHDAEEGYAKAAKGVHNPRLSDRLVSISGARARSAGELAELVAGLGAEPARDAHFGGILHRGWVDLETRIRPKTEIEMLLECIEGDRGTLKHYEHALGLVLPENVRAVVEQQFKAVQSDLSALEELTQRGKVQHA
;
A
#
# COMPACT_ATOMS: atom_id res chain seq x y z
N MET A 1 27.25 3.72 9.73
CA MET A 1 26.55 4.26 8.56
C MET A 1 27.34 5.42 8.00
N GLY A 2 27.70 5.38 6.72
CA GLY A 2 28.11 6.58 6.00
C GLY A 2 26.88 7.44 5.66
N ASN A 3 27.09 8.71 5.30
CA ASN A 3 26.01 9.63 4.93
C ASN A 3 25.13 9.05 3.78
N HIS A 4 25.74 8.25 2.90
CA HIS A 4 25.08 7.61 1.76
C HIS A 4 24.08 6.51 2.16
N ASP A 5 24.35 5.74 3.23
CA ASP A 5 23.46 4.67 3.69
C ASP A 5 22.19 5.28 4.30
N GLN A 6 22.35 6.37 5.06
CA GLN A 6 21.24 7.10 5.66
C GLN A 6 20.35 7.73 4.57
N ASP A 7 20.94 8.34 3.54
CA ASP A 7 20.19 8.88 2.41
C ASP A 7 19.36 7.80 1.68
N GLN A 8 19.90 6.59 1.51
CA GLN A 8 19.16 5.48 0.90
C GLN A 8 18.00 5.01 1.78
N VAL A 9 18.21 4.91 3.10
CA VAL A 9 17.15 4.56 4.06
C VAL A 9 16.04 5.61 4.03
N LEU A 10 16.39 6.90 4.07
CA LEU A 10 15.43 8.00 4.04
C LEU A 10 14.63 8.02 2.74
N ARG A 11 15.27 7.76 1.58
CA ARG A 11 14.57 7.62 0.29
C ARG A 11 13.59 6.47 0.31
N ALA A 12 14.03 5.29 0.74
CA ALA A 12 13.17 4.10 0.80
C ALA A 12 11.96 4.30 1.75
N LEU A 13 12.15 4.96 2.89
CA LEU A 13 11.03 5.27 3.79
C LEU A 13 10.04 6.26 3.17
N ASN A 14 10.53 7.30 2.49
CA ASN A 14 9.66 8.24 1.78
C ASN A 14 8.91 7.58 0.61
N ASP A 15 9.55 6.65 -0.10
CA ASP A 15 8.90 5.85 -1.15
C ASP A 15 7.77 4.98 -0.56
N LEU A 16 7.99 4.39 0.62
CA LEU A 16 6.96 3.63 1.33
C LEU A 16 5.81 4.51 1.84
N ILE A 17 6.09 5.71 2.34
CA ILE A 17 5.07 6.69 2.74
C ILE A 17 4.16 7.03 1.55
N ALA A 18 4.76 7.39 0.40
CA ALA A 18 4.01 7.68 -0.81
C ALA A 18 3.18 6.47 -1.28
N THR A 19 3.79 5.27 -1.28
CA THR A 19 3.10 4.02 -1.62
C THR A 19 1.90 3.75 -0.69
N CYS A 20 2.04 4.02 0.61
CA CYS A 20 0.96 3.84 1.57
C CYS A 20 -0.18 4.82 1.32
N HIS A 21 0.09 6.09 1.02
CA HIS A 21 -0.95 7.06 0.67
C HIS A 21 -1.64 6.74 -0.65
N ASP A 22 -0.90 6.27 -1.66
CA ASP A 22 -1.48 5.79 -2.92
C ASP A 22 -2.44 4.62 -2.66
N ALA A 23 -2.01 3.64 -1.86
CA ALA A 23 -2.86 2.51 -1.47
C ALA A 23 -4.07 2.97 -0.64
N GLU A 24 -3.90 3.88 0.31
CA GLU A 24 -4.98 4.46 1.12
C GLU A 24 -6.09 5.05 0.24
N GLU A 25 -5.73 5.97 -0.67
CA GLU A 25 -6.67 6.63 -1.57
C GLU A 25 -7.37 5.63 -2.47
N GLY A 26 -6.58 4.70 -3.02
CA GLY A 26 -7.08 3.68 -3.88
C GLY A 26 -8.11 2.75 -3.23
N TYR A 27 -7.79 2.21 -2.05
CA TYR A 27 -8.74 1.38 -1.29
C TYR A 27 -9.99 2.16 -0.91
N ALA A 28 -9.87 3.46 -0.59
CA ALA A 28 -11.02 4.32 -0.32
C ALA A 28 -11.90 4.52 -1.57
N LYS A 29 -11.30 4.64 -2.77
CA LYS A 29 -12.02 4.67 -4.05
C LYS A 29 -12.69 3.32 -4.34
N ALA A 30 -11.98 2.22 -4.18
CA ALA A 30 -12.50 0.86 -4.38
C ALA A 30 -13.70 0.56 -3.48
N ALA A 31 -13.64 0.96 -2.21
CA ALA A 31 -14.72 0.77 -1.24
C ALA A 31 -16.03 1.46 -1.64
N LYS A 32 -15.95 2.60 -2.35
CA LYS A 32 -17.12 3.33 -2.88
C LYS A 32 -17.70 2.68 -4.15
N GLY A 33 -16.89 1.88 -4.85
CA GLY A 33 -17.24 1.24 -6.12
C GLY A 33 -17.88 -0.15 -5.98
N VAL A 34 -17.96 -0.72 -4.77
CA VAL A 34 -18.54 -2.05 -4.52
C VAL A 34 -19.92 -1.95 -3.90
N HIS A 35 -20.81 -2.90 -4.21
CA HIS A 35 -22.17 -2.96 -3.67
C HIS A 35 -22.28 -3.84 -2.42
N ASN A 36 -21.42 -4.86 -2.29
CA ASN A 36 -21.38 -5.70 -1.10
C ASN A 36 -20.84 -4.93 0.12
N PRO A 37 -21.66 -4.72 1.18
CA PRO A 37 -21.25 -3.96 2.35
C PRO A 37 -20.05 -4.57 3.09
N ARG A 38 -19.97 -5.90 3.16
CA ARG A 38 -18.85 -6.58 3.83
C ARG A 38 -17.53 -6.37 3.10
N LEU A 39 -17.57 -6.31 1.77
CA LEU A 39 -16.39 -6.01 0.96
C LEU A 39 -16.01 -4.53 1.11
N SER A 40 -17.00 -3.62 1.08
CA SER A 40 -16.78 -2.19 1.32
C SER A 40 -16.10 -1.94 2.66
N ASP A 41 -16.62 -2.52 3.75
CA ASP A 41 -16.06 -2.41 5.11
C ASP A 41 -14.62 -2.91 5.16
N ARG A 42 -14.32 -4.02 4.48
CA ARG A 42 -12.96 -4.56 4.41
C ARG A 42 -12.02 -3.61 3.67
N LEU A 43 -12.42 -3.07 2.51
CA LEU A 43 -11.60 -2.12 1.74
C LEU A 43 -11.37 -0.82 2.54
N VAL A 44 -12.36 -0.31 3.26
CA VAL A 44 -12.20 0.82 4.19
C VAL A 44 -11.20 0.49 5.30
N SER A 45 -11.28 -0.71 5.88
CA SER A 45 -10.34 -1.16 6.92
C SER A 45 -8.90 -1.20 6.39
N ILE A 46 -8.69 -1.68 5.16
CA ILE A 46 -7.37 -1.71 4.53
C ILE A 46 -6.87 -0.29 4.26
N SER A 47 -7.72 0.59 3.70
CA SER A 47 -7.39 2.02 3.49
C SER A 47 -6.89 2.67 4.78
N GLY A 48 -7.62 2.53 5.88
CA GLY A 48 -7.21 3.07 7.17
C GLY A 48 -5.94 2.43 7.75
N ALA A 49 -5.65 1.17 7.42
CA ALA A 49 -4.38 0.54 7.78
C ALA A 49 -3.20 1.14 7.02
N ARG A 50 -3.36 1.44 5.72
CA ARG A 50 -2.32 2.10 4.92
C ARG A 50 -2.05 3.53 5.40
N ALA A 51 -3.09 4.27 5.80
CA ALA A 51 -2.95 5.59 6.41
C ALA A 51 -2.10 5.55 7.71
N ARG A 52 -2.36 4.57 8.59
CA ARG A 52 -1.57 4.37 9.81
C ARG A 52 -0.12 4.00 9.51
N SER A 53 0.11 3.10 8.55
CA SER A 53 1.45 2.73 8.10
C SER A 53 2.26 3.94 7.63
N ALA A 54 1.64 4.82 6.83
CA ALA A 54 2.28 6.06 6.37
C ALA A 54 2.69 6.97 7.54
N GLY A 55 1.81 7.11 8.55
CA GLY A 55 2.11 7.87 9.77
C GLY A 55 3.30 7.32 10.55
N GLU A 56 3.34 6.01 10.79
CA GLU A 56 4.45 5.34 11.48
C GLU A 56 5.79 5.52 10.74
N LEU A 57 5.77 5.40 9.40
CA LEU A 57 6.97 5.60 8.59
C LEU A 57 7.41 7.07 8.61
N ALA A 58 6.48 8.02 8.61
CA ALA A 58 6.78 9.45 8.72
C ALA A 58 7.43 9.80 10.08
N GLU A 59 6.98 9.17 11.17
CA GLU A 59 7.60 9.30 12.49
C GLU A 59 9.04 8.77 12.49
N LEU A 60 9.31 7.66 11.79
CA LEU A 60 10.68 7.15 11.63
C LEU A 60 11.58 8.12 10.84
N VAL A 61 11.07 8.69 9.74
CA VAL A 61 11.82 9.69 8.96
C VAL A 61 12.16 10.91 9.81
N ALA A 62 11.19 11.43 10.58
CA ALA A 62 11.40 12.53 11.52
C ALA A 62 12.42 12.17 12.61
N GLY A 63 12.34 10.94 13.16
CA GLY A 63 13.28 10.42 14.15
C GLY A 63 14.72 10.27 13.64
N LEU A 64 14.89 10.11 12.32
CA LEU A 64 16.19 10.11 11.64
C LEU A 64 16.69 11.54 11.30
N GLY A 65 15.96 12.58 11.71
CA GLY A 65 16.35 13.98 11.53
C GLY A 65 16.02 14.56 10.15
N ALA A 66 15.14 13.93 9.38
CA ALA A 66 14.70 14.39 8.07
C ALA A 66 13.22 14.79 8.06
N GLU A 67 12.81 15.60 7.09
CA GLU A 67 11.40 15.94 6.92
C GLU A 67 10.68 14.82 6.14
N PRO A 68 9.60 14.24 6.69
CA PRO A 68 8.84 13.21 5.99
C PRO A 68 8.16 13.77 4.73
N ALA A 69 8.10 12.96 3.67
CA ALA A 69 7.31 13.26 2.49
C ALA A 69 5.84 13.43 2.89
N ARG A 70 5.26 14.58 2.56
CA ARG A 70 3.88 14.94 2.92
C ARG A 70 2.87 14.60 1.83
N ASP A 71 3.34 14.40 0.59
CA ASP A 71 2.48 14.18 -0.56
C ASP A 71 2.87 12.89 -1.30
N ALA A 72 1.87 12.18 -1.83
CA ALA A 72 2.04 11.06 -2.76
C ALA A 72 2.95 11.39 -3.98
N HIS A 73 3.11 12.68 -4.29
CA HIS A 73 3.90 13.19 -5.40
C HIS A 73 5.41 13.36 -5.12
N PHE A 74 5.87 13.28 -3.85
CA PHE A 74 7.26 13.60 -3.49
C PHE A 74 8.28 12.50 -3.90
N GLY A 75 7.83 11.26 -4.13
CA GLY A 75 8.71 10.10 -4.41
C GLY A 75 8.99 9.80 -5.89
N GLY A 76 8.40 10.53 -6.85
CA GLY A 76 8.66 10.30 -8.28
C GLY A 76 8.17 8.96 -8.85
N ILE A 77 7.60 8.08 -8.03
CA ILE A 77 6.90 6.87 -8.47
C ILE A 77 5.42 7.08 -8.20
N LEU A 78 4.77 7.87 -9.06
CA LEU A 78 3.33 7.76 -9.21
C LEU A 78 3.07 6.32 -9.69
N HIS A 79 2.57 5.44 -8.82
CA HIS A 79 2.22 4.10 -9.28
C HIS A 79 1.04 4.21 -10.23
N ARG A 80 1.26 3.83 -11.49
CA ARG A 80 0.22 3.78 -12.54
C ARG A 80 -0.99 2.91 -12.15
N GLY A 81 -0.87 2.10 -11.09
CA GLY A 81 -1.94 1.23 -10.59
C GLY A 81 -3.23 1.95 -10.22
N TRP A 82 -3.17 3.15 -9.62
CA TRP A 82 -4.39 3.88 -9.21
C TRP A 82 -4.86 4.93 -10.22
N VAL A 83 -3.98 5.48 -11.07
CA VAL A 83 -4.38 6.38 -12.17
C VAL A 83 -5.27 5.66 -13.19
N ASP A 84 -5.05 4.36 -13.40
CA ASP A 84 -5.92 3.54 -14.27
C ASP A 84 -7.31 3.28 -13.66
N LEU A 85 -7.51 3.50 -12.35
CA LEU A 85 -8.84 3.46 -11.73
C LEU A 85 -9.69 4.67 -12.14
N GLU A 86 -9.09 5.84 -12.35
CA GLU A 86 -9.83 7.05 -12.77
C GLU A 86 -10.25 7.03 -14.24
N THR A 87 -9.48 6.39 -15.12
CA THR A 87 -9.74 6.42 -16.57
C THR A 87 -10.78 5.41 -17.05
N ARG A 88 -11.13 4.41 -16.25
CA ARG A 88 -12.19 3.44 -16.56
C ARG A 88 -13.50 3.85 -15.91
N ILE A 89 -14.16 4.85 -16.49
CA ILE A 89 -15.57 5.20 -16.22
C ILE A 89 -16.48 4.10 -16.79
N ARG A 90 -16.39 2.89 -16.23
CA ARG A 90 -17.36 1.82 -16.46
C ARG A 90 -17.66 1.18 -15.11
N PRO A 91 -18.92 0.80 -14.82
CA PRO A 91 -19.22 -0.03 -13.67
C PRO A 91 -18.32 -1.27 -13.69
N LYS A 92 -17.49 -1.44 -12.66
CA LYS A 92 -16.64 -2.63 -12.51
C LYS A 92 -17.40 -3.68 -11.73
N THR A 93 -17.25 -4.93 -12.12
CA THR A 93 -17.71 -6.06 -11.29
C THR A 93 -16.90 -6.13 -10.00
N GLU A 94 -17.45 -6.75 -8.95
CA GLU A 94 -16.73 -6.93 -7.68
C GLU A 94 -15.41 -7.70 -7.89
N ILE A 95 -15.39 -8.67 -8.81
CA ILE A 95 -14.20 -9.43 -9.17
C ILE A 95 -13.15 -8.54 -9.84
N GLU A 96 -13.54 -7.67 -10.78
CA GLU A 96 -12.62 -6.70 -11.39
C GLU A 96 -12.01 -5.77 -10.33
N MET A 97 -12.80 -5.29 -9.37
CA MET A 97 -12.31 -4.44 -8.29
C MET A 97 -11.31 -5.18 -7.38
N LEU A 98 -11.61 -6.44 -7.02
CA LEU A 98 -10.70 -7.26 -6.23
C LEU A 98 -9.38 -7.52 -6.95
N LEU A 99 -9.41 -7.80 -8.26
CA LEU A 99 -8.20 -8.04 -9.05
C LEU A 99 -7.30 -6.80 -9.10
N GLU A 100 -7.88 -5.60 -9.24
CA GLU A 100 -7.12 -4.35 -9.21
C GLU A 100 -6.47 -4.11 -7.84
N CYS A 101 -7.20 -4.38 -6.74
CA CYS A 101 -6.63 -4.30 -5.40
C CYS A 101 -5.48 -5.30 -5.21
N ILE A 102 -5.63 -6.54 -5.69
CA ILE A 102 -4.59 -7.58 -5.66
C ILE A 102 -3.34 -7.15 -6.43
N GLU A 103 -3.50 -6.58 -7.63
CA GLU A 103 -2.37 -6.06 -8.42
C GLU A 103 -1.68 -4.87 -7.72
N GLY A 104 -2.47 -3.98 -7.11
CA GLY A 104 -1.97 -2.86 -6.31
C GLY A 104 -1.17 -3.30 -5.09
N ASP A 105 -1.66 -4.29 -4.32
CA ASP A 105 -0.95 -4.83 -3.16
C ASP A 105 0.33 -5.57 -3.59
N ARG A 106 0.34 -6.28 -4.72
CA ARG A 106 1.58 -6.88 -5.27
C ARG A 106 2.60 -5.81 -5.64
N GLY A 107 2.16 -4.66 -6.16
CA GLY A 107 3.02 -3.51 -6.40
C GLY A 107 3.59 -2.93 -5.10
N THR A 108 2.73 -2.78 -4.08
CA THR A 108 3.10 -2.32 -2.74
C THR A 108 4.16 -3.22 -2.11
N LEU A 109 3.98 -4.55 -2.17
CA LEU A 109 4.93 -5.51 -1.61
C LEU A 109 6.34 -5.40 -2.22
N LYS A 110 6.46 -5.09 -3.52
CA LYS A 110 7.77 -4.90 -4.17
C LYS A 110 8.55 -3.71 -3.58
N HIS A 111 7.86 -2.64 -3.17
CA HIS A 111 8.50 -1.51 -2.51
C HIS A 111 8.99 -1.86 -1.11
N TYR A 112 8.19 -2.60 -0.35
CA TYR A 112 8.62 -3.13 0.95
C TYR A 112 9.80 -4.09 0.80
N GLU A 113 9.79 -4.99 -0.18
CA GLU A 113 10.92 -5.88 -0.49
C GLU A 113 12.19 -5.10 -0.81
N HIS A 114 12.08 -4.04 -1.63
CA HIS A 114 13.20 -3.15 -1.94
C HIS A 114 13.76 -2.49 -0.66
N ALA A 115 12.91 -1.91 0.18
CA ALA A 115 13.33 -1.30 1.45
C ALA A 115 13.99 -2.32 2.39
N LEU A 116 13.45 -3.53 2.51
CA LEU A 116 13.98 -4.60 3.36
C LEU A 116 15.31 -5.16 2.85
N GLY A 117 15.63 -4.97 1.57
CA GLY A 117 16.93 -5.29 0.98
C GLY A 117 18.06 -4.34 1.39
N LEU A 118 17.75 -3.18 1.98
CA LEU A 118 18.74 -2.21 2.48
C LEU A 118 19.22 -2.56 3.89
N VAL A 119 20.34 -1.94 4.28
CA VAL A 119 20.83 -1.97 5.66
C VAL A 119 20.06 -0.94 6.50
N LEU A 120 18.93 -1.39 7.05
CA LEU A 120 18.06 -0.57 7.89
C LEU A 120 18.50 -0.59 9.36
N PRO A 121 18.37 0.52 10.11
CA PRO A 121 18.39 0.50 11.57
C PRO A 121 17.37 -0.50 12.13
N GLU A 122 17.67 -1.15 13.25
CA GLU A 122 16.86 -2.25 13.81
C GLU A 122 15.39 -1.84 14.07
N ASN A 123 15.18 -0.65 14.65
CA ASN A 123 13.86 -0.09 14.90
C ASN A 123 13.08 0.17 13.59
N VAL A 124 13.76 0.61 12.53
CA VAL A 124 13.16 0.85 11.22
C VAL A 124 12.78 -0.48 10.56
N ARG A 125 13.71 -1.45 10.56
CA ARG A 125 13.47 -2.78 10.01
C ARG A 125 12.25 -3.45 10.64
N ALA A 126 12.12 -3.38 11.96
CA ALA A 126 11.00 -4.00 12.68
C ALA A 126 9.64 -3.47 12.19
N VAL A 127 9.50 -2.15 12.01
CA VAL A 127 8.26 -1.52 11.50
C VAL A 127 8.00 -1.93 10.05
N VAL A 128 9.01 -1.86 9.19
CA VAL A 128 8.87 -2.22 7.76
C VAL A 128 8.47 -3.70 7.60
N GLU A 129 9.06 -4.62 8.39
CA GLU A 129 8.70 -6.05 8.36
C GLU A 129 7.28 -6.32 8.89
N GLN A 130 6.86 -5.60 9.94
CA GLN A 130 5.50 -5.71 10.47
C GLN A 130 4.47 -5.27 9.42
N GLN A 131 4.69 -4.13 8.79
CA GLN A 131 3.80 -3.60 7.77
C GLN A 131 3.80 -4.49 6.51
N PHE A 132 4.96 -5.00 6.08
CA PHE A 132 5.05 -5.96 4.97
C PHE A 132 4.17 -7.20 5.21
N LYS A 133 4.24 -7.79 6.40
CA LYS A 133 3.39 -8.94 6.78
C LYS A 133 1.90 -8.58 6.80
N ALA A 134 1.55 -7.37 7.22
CA ALA A 134 0.17 -6.90 7.19
C ALA A 134 -0.36 -6.81 5.74
N VAL A 135 0.42 -6.23 4.82
CA VAL A 135 0.06 -6.17 3.39
C VAL A 135 -0.07 -7.58 2.80
N GLN A 136 0.84 -8.51 3.13
CA GLN A 136 0.73 -9.91 2.68
C GLN A 136 -0.57 -10.57 3.17
N SER A 137 -0.95 -10.35 4.43
CA SER A 137 -2.19 -10.89 4.98
C SER A 137 -3.43 -10.31 4.31
N ASP A 138 -3.42 -9.01 3.97
CA ASP A 138 -4.52 -8.37 3.26
C ASP A 138 -4.66 -8.95 1.84
N LEU A 139 -3.54 -9.07 1.12
CA LEU A 139 -3.48 -9.66 -0.22
C LEU A 139 -4.04 -11.08 -0.24
N SER A 140 -3.58 -11.96 0.66
CA SER A 140 -4.09 -13.34 0.75
C SER A 140 -5.60 -13.38 0.98
N ALA A 141 -6.13 -12.50 1.84
CA ALA A 141 -7.57 -12.44 2.08
C ALA A 141 -8.36 -11.97 0.84
N LEU A 142 -7.83 -11.03 0.06
CA LEU A 142 -8.44 -10.59 -1.21
C LEU A 142 -8.41 -11.70 -2.27
N GLU A 143 -7.31 -12.45 -2.35
CA GLU A 143 -7.18 -13.61 -3.24
C GLU A 143 -8.20 -14.69 -2.90
N GLU A 144 -8.40 -14.99 -1.61
CA GLU A 144 -9.43 -15.93 -1.15
C GLU A 144 -10.85 -15.46 -1.51
N LEU A 145 -11.17 -14.18 -1.30
CA LEU A 145 -12.46 -13.61 -1.67
C LEU A 145 -12.71 -13.73 -3.17
N THR A 146 -11.69 -13.45 -3.98
CA THR A 146 -11.75 -13.58 -5.44
C THR A 146 -12.02 -15.01 -5.87
N GLN A 147 -11.34 -15.99 -5.25
CA GLN A 147 -11.54 -17.40 -5.58
C GLN A 147 -12.95 -17.88 -5.21
N ARG A 148 -13.48 -17.47 -4.06
CA ARG A 148 -14.86 -17.79 -3.64
C ARG A 148 -15.89 -17.19 -4.60
N GLY A 149 -15.69 -15.94 -5.05
CA GLY A 149 -16.57 -15.29 -6.02
C GLY A 149 -16.59 -15.99 -7.38
N LYS A 150 -15.44 -16.47 -7.86
CA LYS A 150 -15.37 -17.26 -9.11
C LYS A 150 -16.13 -18.59 -9.03
N VAL A 151 -16.12 -19.25 -7.87
CA VAL A 151 -16.81 -20.54 -7.67
C VAL A 151 -18.33 -20.39 -7.58
N GLN A 152 -18.83 -19.27 -7.04
CA GLN A 152 -20.28 -19.03 -6.90
C GLN A 152 -20.97 -18.60 -8.21
N HIS A 153 -20.20 -18.19 -9.21
CA HIS A 153 -20.68 -17.73 -10.51
C HIS A 153 -20.27 -18.63 -11.69
N ALA A 154 -19.74 -19.83 -11.41
CA ALA A 154 -19.44 -20.87 -12.39
C ALA A 154 -20.57 -21.91 -12.45
#